data_AF-A0A2T6NAD2-F1
#
_entry.id   AF-A0A2T6NAD2-F1
#
_cell.length_a   1.000
_cell.length_b   1.000
_cell.length_c   1.000
_cell.angle_alpha   90.00
_cell.angle_beta   90.00
_cell.angle_gamma   90.00
#
_symmetry.space_group_name_H-M   'P 1'
#
loop_
_entity.id
_entity.type
_entity.pdbx_description
1 polymer ?
#
loop_
_entity_poly.entity_id
_entity_poly.type
_entity_poly.pdbx_seq_one_letter_code
_entity_poly.pdbx_strand_id
1 'polypeptide(L)'
;MNGLESYSPLAQSKCDYYRQKIAEHTPPVTESDELIVRTYQRFLIRDRSLQYNLELVKMIEKMHMSITTDNFGMPDSFSNNSDALDLNEFKALLDENSE
;
A
#
# COMPACT_ATOMS: atom_id res chain seq x y z
N MET A 1 -19.67 3.11 7.01
CA MET A 1 -18.39 2.70 7.62
C MET A 1 -17.52 2.16 6.51
N ASN A 2 -16.46 2.89 6.17
CA ASN A 2 -15.56 2.53 5.07
C ASN A 2 -14.70 1.33 5.52
N GLY A 3 -14.79 0.22 4.79
CA GLY A 3 -14.09 -1.06 5.07
C GLY A 3 -12.58 -1.03 4.86
N LEU A 4 -11.95 0.13 5.07
CA LEU A 4 -10.51 0.29 5.12
C LEU A 4 -10.08 0.05 6.57
N GLU A 5 -10.19 -1.22 6.98
CA GLU A 5 -9.88 -1.65 8.34
C GLU A 5 -8.41 -1.40 8.68
N SER A 6 -8.20 -0.35 9.48
CA SER A 6 -7.07 -0.11 10.39
C SER A 6 -5.91 -1.12 10.34
N TYR A 7 -4.72 -0.61 10.04
CA TYR A 7 -3.44 -1.29 10.33
C TYR A 7 -3.45 -1.89 11.73
N SER A 8 -3.56 -3.20 11.80
CA SER A 8 -3.56 -3.91 13.07
C SER A 8 -2.18 -4.53 13.28
N PRO A 9 -1.48 -4.22 14.39
CA PRO A 9 -0.28 -4.95 14.81
C PRO A 9 -0.48 -6.46 14.85
N LEU A 10 -1.72 -6.90 15.06
CA LEU A 10 -2.13 -8.31 14.99
C LEU A 10 -1.95 -8.88 13.58
N ALA A 11 -2.30 -8.13 12.53
CA ALA A 11 -2.14 -8.59 11.14
C ALA A 11 -0.66 -8.74 10.78
N GLN A 12 0.20 -7.82 11.25
CA GLN A 12 1.64 -7.93 11.08
C GLN A 12 2.21 -9.17 11.78
N SER A 13 1.86 -9.39 13.05
CA SER A 13 2.27 -10.57 13.81
C SER A 13 1.83 -11.88 13.15
N LYS A 14 0.63 -11.92 12.55
CA LYS A 14 0.15 -13.07 11.77
C LYS A 14 0.98 -13.33 10.52
N CYS A 15 1.30 -12.29 9.74
CA CYS A 15 2.17 -12.42 8.57
C CYS A 15 3.54 -13.00 8.96
N ASP A 16 4.14 -12.52 10.04
CA ASP A 16 5.44 -13.01 10.51
C ASP A 16 5.36 -14.47 10.99
N TYR A 17 4.28 -14.82 11.70
CA TYR A 17 4.00 -16.21 12.06
C TYR A 17 3.87 -17.12 10.83
N TYR A 18 3.16 -16.71 9.78
CA TYR A 18 3.01 -17.50 8.56
C TYR A 18 4.35 -17.67 7.83
N ARG A 19 5.19 -16.63 7.76
CA ARG A 19 6.54 -16.72 7.19
C ARG A 19 7.39 -17.73 7.93
N GLN A 20 7.34 -17.71 9.26
CA GLN A 20 8.07 -18.67 10.08
C GLN A 20 7.62 -20.10 9.79
N LYS A 21 6.30 -20.34 9.75
CA LYS A 21 5.78 -21.68 9.44
C LYS A 21 6.18 -22.20 8.07
N ILE A 22 6.25 -21.33 7.06
CA ILE A 22 6.76 -21.70 5.74
C ILE A 22 8.24 -22.09 5.81
N ALA A 23 9.07 -21.29 6.50
CA ALA A 23 10.50 -21.54 6.61
C ALA A 23 10.82 -22.86 7.32
N GLU A 24 10.05 -23.22 8.36
CA GLU A 24 10.21 -24.50 9.09
C GLU A 24 9.98 -25.74 8.22
N HIS A 25 9.21 -25.62 7.12
CA HIS A 25 8.81 -26.73 6.26
C HIS A 25 9.39 -26.60 4.83
N THR A 26 10.41 -25.74 4.65
CA THR A 26 11.06 -25.51 3.36
C THR A 26 12.55 -25.88 3.42
N PRO A 27 13.09 -26.70 2.49
CA PRO A 27 12.37 -27.35 1.40
C PRO A 27 11.42 -28.45 1.91
N PRO A 28 10.25 -28.65 1.27
CA PRO A 28 9.32 -29.68 1.71
C PRO A 28 9.91 -31.07 1.44
N VAL A 29 9.86 -31.95 2.44
CA VAL A 29 10.38 -33.32 2.36
C VAL A 29 9.22 -34.32 2.29
N THR A 30 8.07 -33.97 2.87
CA THR A 30 6.85 -34.78 2.88
C THR A 30 5.67 -34.07 2.21
N GLU A 31 4.66 -34.83 1.81
CA GLU A 31 3.39 -34.28 1.29
C GLU A 31 2.68 -33.36 2.31
N SER A 32 2.85 -33.65 3.60
CA SER A 32 2.38 -32.78 4.68
C SER A 32 3.09 -31.43 4.68
N ASP A 33 4.40 -31.41 4.47
CA ASP A 33 5.17 -30.16 4.39
C ASP A 33 4.71 -29.31 3.19
N GLU A 34 4.46 -29.93 2.04
CA GLU A 34 3.91 -29.25 0.88
C GLU A 34 2.54 -28.62 1.17
N LEU A 35 1.65 -29.36 1.84
CA LEU A 35 0.34 -28.86 2.24
C LEU A 35 0.46 -27.67 3.19
N ILE A 36 1.35 -27.77 4.18
CA ILE A 36 1.62 -26.72 5.16
C ILE A 36 2.14 -25.46 4.48
N VAL A 37 3.18 -25.59 3.63
CA VAL A 37 3.76 -24.48 2.87
C VAL A 37 2.70 -23.81 2.00
N ARG A 38 1.93 -24.58 1.22
CA ARG A 38 0.86 -24.02 0.37
C ARG A 38 -0.21 -23.31 1.18
N THR A 39 -0.61 -23.86 2.32
CA THR A 39 -1.65 -23.29 3.18
C THR A 39 -1.22 -21.94 3.74
N TYR A 40 -0.03 -21.87 4.34
CA TYR A 40 0.46 -20.62 4.92
C TYR A 40 0.82 -19.57 3.86
N GLN A 41 1.27 -19.98 2.67
CA GLN A 41 1.44 -19.06 1.54
C GLN A 41 0.12 -18.40 1.12
N ARG A 42 -0.99 -19.15 1.08
CA ARG A 42 -2.32 -18.59 0.77
C ARG A 42 -2.77 -17.58 1.82
N PHE A 43 -2.57 -17.87 3.11
CA PHE A 43 -2.87 -16.91 4.17
C PHE A 43 -2.02 -15.65 4.05
N LEU A 44 -0.73 -15.80 3.74
CA LEU A 44 0.16 -14.67 3.57
C LEU A 44 -0.21 -13.79 2.37
N ILE A 45 -0.66 -14.36 1.25
CA ILE A 45 -1.12 -13.59 0.09
C ILE A 45 -2.36 -12.77 0.44
N ARG A 46 -3.35 -13.41 1.10
CA ARG A 46 -4.59 -12.74 1.51
C ARG A 46 -4.33 -11.60 2.48
N ASP A 47 -3.46 -11.82 3.46
CA ASP A 47 -3.20 -10.81 4.49
C ASP A 47 -2.21 -9.74 3.97
N ARG A 48 -1.32 -10.06 3.02
CA ARG A 48 -0.43 -9.09 2.35
C ARG A 48 -1.17 -8.15 1.40
N SER A 49 -2.17 -8.64 0.65
CA SER A 49 -3.00 -7.75 -0.17
C SER A 49 -3.76 -6.75 0.71
N LEU A 50 -4.23 -7.19 1.88
CA LEU A 50 -4.82 -6.32 2.89
C LEU A 50 -3.80 -5.29 3.42
N GLN A 51 -2.57 -5.71 3.75
CA GLN A 51 -1.51 -4.79 4.18
C GLN A 51 -1.14 -3.75 3.13
N TYR A 52 -0.95 -4.16 1.86
CA TYR A 52 -0.63 -3.27 0.76
C TYR A 52 -1.72 -2.23 0.52
N ASN A 53 -2.98 -2.68 0.50
CA ASN A 53 -4.12 -1.76 0.38
C ASN A 53 -4.17 -0.75 1.53
N LEU A 54 -3.77 -1.14 2.74
CA LEU A 54 -3.70 -0.24 3.89
C LEU A 54 -2.54 0.75 3.81
N GLU A 55 -1.37 0.33 3.34
CA GLU A 55 -0.23 1.23 3.12
C GLU A 55 -0.55 2.30 2.07
N LEU A 56 -1.23 1.92 0.99
CA LEU A 56 -1.72 2.85 -0.02
C LEU A 56 -2.70 3.87 0.57
N VAL A 57 -3.66 3.42 1.39
CA VAL A 57 -4.62 4.32 2.05
C VAL A 57 -3.91 5.30 2.98
N LYS A 58 -2.96 4.84 3.79
CA LYS A 58 -2.15 5.74 4.64
C LYS A 58 -1.36 6.76 3.83
N MET A 59 -0.84 6.37 2.66
CA MET A 59 -0.12 7.28 1.78
C MET A 59 -1.04 8.35 1.22
N ILE A 60 -2.25 7.98 0.78
CA ILE A 60 -3.29 8.91 0.32
C ILE A 60 -3.70 9.87 1.44
N GLU A 61 -3.95 9.38 2.65
CA GLU A 61 -4.30 10.22 3.82
C GLU A 61 -3.19 11.21 4.17
N LYS A 62 -1.93 10.78 4.16
CA LYS A 62 -0.77 11.67 4.39
C LYS A 62 -0.61 12.72 3.30
N MET A 63 -0.85 12.37 2.03
CA MET A 63 -0.86 13.33 0.93
C MET A 63 -1.98 14.37 1.10
N HIS A 64 -3.19 13.94 1.47
CA HIS A 64 -4.29 14.85 1.75
C HIS A 64 -4.02 15.79 2.95
N MET A 65 -3.40 15.28 4.02
CA MET A 65 -3.03 16.09 5.19
C MET A 65 -1.92 17.10 4.87
N SER A 66 -0.89 16.71 4.13
CA SER A 66 0.19 17.63 3.71
C SER A 66 -0.34 18.79 2.86
N ILE A 67 -1.25 18.51 1.92
CA ILE A 67 -1.94 19.54 1.11
C ILE A 67 -2.76 20.50 1.99
N THR A 68 -3.34 20.04 3.10
CA THR A 68 -4.15 20.90 3.99
C THR A 68 -3.32 21.68 5.01
N THR A 69 -2.17 21.16 5.45
CA THR A 69 -1.25 21.87 6.36
C THR A 69 -0.42 22.96 5.67
N ASP A 70 -0.18 22.86 4.36
CA ASP A 70 0.54 23.90 3.60
C ASP A 70 -0.27 25.19 3.38
N ASN A 71 -1.55 25.22 3.78
CA ASN A 71 -2.40 26.42 3.73
C ASN A 71 -2.43 27.25 5.03
N PHE A 72 -1.68 26.87 6.07
CA PHE A 72 -1.56 27.66 7.31
C PHE A 72 -0.14 28.20 7.49
N GLY A 73 0.14 29.30 6.80
CA GLY A 73 1.35 30.09 6.98
C GLY A 73 2.19 30.19 5.72
N MET A 74 1.73 31.01 4.76
CA MET A 74 2.56 31.48 3.65
C MET A 74 3.67 32.40 4.19
N PRO A 75 4.97 32.06 4.06
CA PRO A 75 5.99 33.08 3.95
C PRO A 75 5.95 33.66 2.52
N ASP A 76 5.92 34.98 2.41
CA ASP A 76 5.89 35.79 1.16
C ASP A 76 7.15 35.61 0.25
N SER A 77 7.78 34.44 0.25
CA SER A 77 9.08 34.22 -0.40
C SER A 77 9.13 33.09 -1.43
N PHE A 78 8.01 32.42 -1.72
CA PHE A 78 7.91 31.49 -2.86
C PHE A 78 7.15 32.12 -4.03
N SER A 79 7.63 33.28 -4.47
CA SER A 79 7.43 33.73 -5.83
C SER A 79 8.30 32.86 -6.75
N ASN A 80 7.65 32.17 -7.69
CA ASN A 80 8.20 31.59 -8.92
C ASN A 80 8.96 30.26 -8.83
N ASN A 81 8.30 29.18 -8.40
CA ASN A 81 8.62 27.85 -8.95
C ASN A 81 7.34 27.14 -9.39
N SER A 82 7.14 27.20 -10.70
CA SER A 82 6.11 26.54 -11.49
C SER A 82 6.42 25.05 -11.65
N ASP A 83 6.32 24.29 -10.57
CA ASP A 83 6.30 22.81 -10.62
C ASP A 83 4.92 22.27 -10.18
N ALA A 84 3.87 23.06 -10.40
CA ALA A 84 2.51 22.54 -10.34
C ALA A 84 2.27 21.73 -11.62
N LEU A 85 2.11 20.42 -11.48
CA LEU A 85 1.69 19.51 -12.55
C LEU A 85 0.54 20.15 -13.34
N ASP A 86 0.80 20.49 -14.61
CA ASP A 86 -0.21 21.09 -15.48
C ASP A 86 -1.26 20.03 -15.81
N LEU A 87 -2.37 20.10 -15.07
CA LEU A 87 -3.52 19.23 -15.23
C LEU A 87 -4.12 19.30 -16.64
N ASN A 88 -3.86 20.38 -17.39
CA ASN A 88 -4.32 20.49 -18.78
C ASN A 88 -3.46 19.65 -19.73
N GLU A 89 -2.14 19.59 -19.50
CA GLU A 89 -1.22 18.75 -20.26
C GLU A 89 -1.51 17.25 -20.00
N PHE A 90 -1.73 16.88 -18.73
CA PHE A 90 -2.12 15.52 -18.37
C PHE A 90 -3.46 15.10 -18.99
N LYS A 91 -4.42 16.03 -19.07
CA LYS A 91 -5.72 15.78 -19.68
C LYS A 91 -5.64 15.62 -21.19
N ALA A 92 -4.80 16.42 -21.86
CA ALA A 92 -4.56 16.30 -23.30
C ALA A 92 -3.96 14.94 -23.69
N LEU A 93 -3.02 14.42 -22.89
CA LEU A 93 -2.40 13.10 -23.12
C LEU A 93 -3.36 11.92 -22.92
N LEU A 94 -4.39 12.07 -22.08
CA LEU A 94 -5.42 11.06 -21.89
C LEU A 94 -6.43 11.07 -23.03
N ASP A 95 -6.81 12.25 -23.50
CA ASP A 95 -7.72 12.40 -24.64
C ASP A 95 -7.07 11.91 -25.96
N GLU A 96 -5.75 12.05 -26.13
CA GLU A 96 -5.01 11.50 -27.29
C GLU A 96 -4.95 9.97 -27.35
N ASN A 97 -5.11 9.27 -26.22
CA ASN A 97 -5.08 7.80 -26.17
C ASN A 97 -6.48 7.16 -26.16
N SER A 98 -7.51 7.95 -26.47
CA SER A 98 -8.93 7.55 -26.42
C SER A 98 -9.50 7.09 -27.77
N GLU A 99 -8.74 6.30 -28.56
CA GLU A 99 -9.26 5.57 -29.74
C GLU A 99 -9.44 4.07 -29.46
#